data_AF-A0A4R6EGY4-F1
#
_entry.id   AF-A0A4R6EGY4-F1
#
_cell.length_a   1.000
_cell.length_b   1.000
_cell.length_c   1.000
_cell.angle_alpha   90.00
_cell.angle_beta   90.00
_cell.angle_gamma   90.00
#
_symmetry.space_group_name_H-M   'P 1'
#
loop_
_entity.id
_entity.type
_entity.pdbx_description
1 polymer ?
#
loop_
_entity_poly.entity_id
_entity_poly.type
_entity_poly.pdbx_seq_one_letter_code
_entity_poly.pdbx_strand_id
1 'polypeptide(L)'
;MELDTLNSSGAGLLATATAAEAPVLDPAYRAKAEHAAERFEGFFIAEMMRQMRKVTREMAGEDSVFNNRINQDMLDMADGVVADVLAGQRAFGVADAILRQILPAEPQRAAMAMTAPLAAAPAFNPAAPAVALNEQEAPANARTAPAP
;
A
#
# COMPACT_ATOMS: atom_id res chain seq x y z
N MET A 1 33.53 -45.26 26.86
CA MET A 1 33.94 -45.84 25.56
C MET A 1 32.76 -46.70 25.14
N GLU A 2 31.87 -46.36 24.20
CA GLU A 2 31.75 -45.41 23.07
C GLU A 2 30.24 -45.10 22.92
N LEU A 3 29.79 -43.85 22.79
CA LEU A 3 29.49 -43.07 21.56
C LEU A 3 28.39 -43.63 20.64
N ASP A 4 27.35 -42.78 20.48
CA ASP A 4 26.57 -42.46 19.28
C ASP A 4 25.77 -43.56 18.56
N THR A 5 24.45 -43.39 18.45
CA THR A 5 23.82 -42.99 17.17
C THR A 5 22.28 -42.99 17.21
N LEU A 6 21.73 -41.78 17.01
CA LEU A 6 20.65 -41.45 16.06
C LEU A 6 19.21 -41.98 16.28
N ASN A 7 18.38 -41.07 16.80
CA ASN A 7 17.26 -40.48 16.05
C ASN A 7 16.59 -41.35 14.97
N SER A 8 15.52 -42.06 15.32
CA SER A 8 14.40 -42.27 14.39
C SER A 8 13.15 -42.75 15.12
N SER A 9 12.15 -41.88 15.22
CA SER A 9 10.70 -42.15 15.12
C SER A 9 9.90 -41.01 15.74
N GLY A 10 10.17 -39.79 15.30
CA GLY A 10 9.21 -38.68 15.31
C GLY A 10 8.40 -38.70 14.02
N ALA A 11 7.75 -39.82 13.71
CA ALA A 11 6.95 -40.01 12.51
C ALA A 11 5.55 -40.44 12.95
N GLY A 12 4.66 -39.47 13.13
CA GLY A 12 3.30 -39.80 13.56
C GLY A 12 2.38 -38.64 13.88
N LEU A 13 2.58 -37.46 13.31
CA LEU A 13 1.54 -36.42 13.27
C LEU A 13 1.69 -35.56 12.00
N LEU A 14 1.90 -36.23 10.85
CA LEU A 14 1.49 -35.62 9.59
C LEU A 14 -0.02 -35.74 9.55
N ALA A 15 -0.67 -34.68 10.03
CA ALA A 15 -2.05 -34.38 9.74
C ALA A 15 -2.26 -34.63 8.25
N THR A 16 -3.03 -35.65 7.92
CA THR A 16 -3.72 -35.74 6.65
C THR A 16 -4.61 -34.50 6.58
N ALA A 17 -4.05 -33.41 6.05
CA ALA A 17 -4.84 -32.38 5.41
C ALA A 17 -5.47 -33.07 4.20
N THR A 18 -6.57 -33.78 4.44
CA THR A 18 -7.60 -33.99 3.43
C THR A 18 -7.75 -32.64 2.75
N ALA A 19 -7.37 -32.60 1.48
CA ALA A 19 -7.56 -31.46 0.61
C ALA A 19 -8.98 -30.98 0.85
N ALA A 20 -9.10 -29.88 1.62
CA ALA A 20 -10.36 -29.28 1.92
C ALA A 20 -10.93 -28.90 0.57
N GLU A 21 -12.01 -29.56 0.21
CA GLU A 21 -12.88 -29.19 -0.89
C GLU A 21 -13.00 -27.67 -0.83
N ALA A 22 -12.40 -26.99 -1.83
CA ALA A 22 -12.39 -25.54 -1.85
C ALA A 22 -13.86 -25.12 -1.76
N PRO A 23 -14.27 -24.42 -0.69
CA PRO A 23 -15.66 -24.04 -0.55
C PRO A 23 -15.97 -23.21 -1.78
N VAL A 24 -16.93 -23.67 -2.58
CA VAL A 24 -17.48 -22.89 -3.68
C VAL A 24 -18.06 -21.66 -3.02
N LEU A 25 -17.29 -20.56 -3.04
CA LEU A 25 -17.70 -19.32 -2.41
C LEU A 25 -18.98 -18.87 -3.09
N ASP A 26 -20.03 -18.71 -2.29
CA ASP A 26 -21.28 -18.12 -2.74
C ASP A 26 -20.97 -16.78 -3.44
N PRO A 27 -21.44 -16.56 -4.68
CA PRO A 27 -21.28 -15.26 -5.35
C PRO A 27 -21.79 -14.09 -4.50
N ALA A 28 -22.81 -14.32 -3.65
CA ALA A 28 -23.27 -13.30 -2.71
C ALA A 28 -22.25 -12.99 -1.60
N TYR A 29 -21.43 -13.95 -1.18
CA TYR A 29 -20.33 -13.71 -0.24
C TYR A 29 -19.21 -12.90 -0.89
N ARG A 30 -18.85 -13.21 -2.14
CA ARG A 30 -17.85 -12.45 -2.91
C ARG A 30 -18.25 -10.99 -3.06
N ALA A 31 -19.49 -10.72 -3.49
CA ALA A 31 -19.98 -9.35 -3.66
C ALA A 31 -19.98 -8.56 -2.33
N LYS A 32 -20.33 -9.22 -1.22
CA LYS A 32 -20.26 -8.61 0.12
C LYS A 32 -18.82 -8.31 0.53
N ALA A 33 -17.89 -9.22 0.25
CA ALA A 33 -16.47 -9.04 0.53
C ALA A 33 -15.89 -7.89 -0.30
N GLU A 34 -16.25 -7.78 -1.58
CA GLU A 34 -15.79 -6.70 -2.47
C GLU A 34 -16.25 -5.33 -1.97
N HIS A 35 -17.52 -5.21 -1.63
CA HIS A 35 -18.08 -3.97 -1.10
C HIS A 35 -17.53 -3.62 0.29
N ALA A 36 -17.27 -4.61 1.14
CA ALA A 36 -16.61 -4.39 2.43
C ALA A 36 -15.16 -3.93 2.26
N ALA A 37 -14.44 -4.51 1.29
CA ALA A 37 -13.06 -4.14 0.98
C ALA A 37 -12.95 -2.70 0.44
N GLU A 38 -13.88 -2.28 -0.43
CA GLU A 38 -13.99 -0.89 -0.90
C GLU A 38 -14.19 0.09 0.26
N ARG A 39 -15.11 -0.22 1.18
CA ARG A 39 -15.34 0.62 2.36
C ARG A 39 -14.12 0.70 3.28
N PHE A 40 -13.45 -0.43 3.48
CA PHE A 40 -12.20 -0.46 4.24
C PHE A 40 -11.15 0.47 3.61
N GLU A 41 -10.99 0.45 2.29
CA GLU A 41 -10.07 1.35 1.58
C GLU A 41 -10.46 2.83 1.78
N GLY A 42 -11.75 3.16 1.71
CA GLY A 42 -12.24 4.51 1.99
C GLY A 42 -11.88 4.98 3.41
N PHE A 43 -12.16 4.16 4.44
CA PHE A 43 -11.78 4.48 5.81
C PHE A 43 -10.26 4.63 5.98
N PHE A 44 -9.48 3.78 5.32
CA PHE A 44 -8.02 3.83 5.38
C PHE A 44 -7.46 5.13 4.78
N ILE A 45 -7.97 5.54 3.61
CA ILE A 45 -7.54 6.79 2.95
C ILE A 45 -7.89 8.00 3.83
N ALA A 46 -9.13 8.07 4.32
CA ALA A 46 -9.58 9.14 5.20
C ALA A 46 -8.72 9.24 6.48
N GLU A 47 -8.38 8.08 7.07
CA GLU A 47 -7.52 8.00 8.25
C GLU A 47 -6.11 8.53 7.96
N MET A 48 -5.51 8.10 6.85
CA MET A 48 -4.18 8.53 6.44
C MET A 48 -4.13 10.04 6.22
N MET A 49 -5.14 10.62 5.55
CA MET A 49 -5.25 12.07 5.35
C MET A 49 -5.36 12.81 6.68
N ARG A 50 -6.18 12.31 7.60
CA ARG A 50 -6.34 12.89 8.95
C ARG A 50 -5.03 12.84 9.74
N GLN A 51 -4.28 11.75 9.63
CA GLN A 51 -2.99 11.58 10.30
C GLN A 51 -1.92 12.51 9.74
N MET A 52 -1.82 12.65 8.41
CA MET A 52 -0.91 13.63 7.79
C MET A 52 -1.18 15.04 8.32
N ARG A 53 -2.44 15.44 8.42
CA ARG A 53 -2.80 16.75 8.98
C ARG A 53 -2.52 16.86 10.48
N LYS A 54 -2.72 15.79 11.25
CA LYS A 54 -2.38 15.78 12.68
C LYS A 54 -0.90 16.05 12.88
N VAL A 55 -0.04 15.42 12.08
CA VAL A 55 1.41 15.67 12.09
C VAL A 55 1.71 17.13 11.73
N THR A 56 1.10 17.66 10.67
CA THR A 56 1.28 19.08 10.29
C THR A 56 0.89 20.04 11.41
N ARG A 57 -0.17 19.74 12.15
CA ARG A 57 -0.62 20.57 13.29
C ARG A 57 0.31 20.48 14.48
N GLU A 58 0.79 19.29 14.82
CA GLU A 58 1.76 19.10 15.91
C GLU A 58 3.06 19.85 15.64
N MET A 59 3.43 20.02 14.37
CA MET A 59 4.56 20.84 13.94
C MET A 59 4.23 22.33 13.81
N ALA A 60 2.95 22.69 13.70
CA ALA A 60 2.51 24.08 13.60
C ALA A 60 2.40 24.72 15.00
N GLY A 61 2.91 25.95 15.15
CA GLY A 61 2.82 26.67 16.42
C GLY A 61 1.39 26.88 16.92
N GLU A 62 1.22 27.12 18.22
CA GLU A 62 -0.08 27.24 18.90
C GLU A 62 -0.98 28.35 18.28
N ASP A 63 -0.37 29.41 17.71
CA ASP A 63 -1.07 30.51 17.02
C ASP A 63 -1.39 30.24 15.53
N SER A 64 -1.28 28.99 15.06
CA SER A 64 -1.48 28.66 13.65
C SER A 64 -2.95 28.63 13.21
N VAL A 65 -3.24 29.20 12.04
CA VAL A 65 -4.56 29.12 11.37
C VAL A 65 -5.00 27.66 11.13
N PHE A 66 -4.06 26.71 11.11
CA PHE A 66 -4.33 25.27 10.96
C PHE A 66 -4.88 24.60 12.23
N ASN A 67 -4.86 25.27 13.40
CA ASN A 67 -5.35 24.73 14.67
C ASN A 67 -6.84 25.03 14.97
N ASN A 68 -7.59 25.63 14.05
CA ASN A 68 -9.01 25.91 14.25
C ASN A 68 -9.89 24.65 14.10
N ARG A 69 -10.55 24.21 15.19
CA ARG A 69 -11.41 23.02 15.24
C ARG A 69 -12.60 23.06 14.25
N ILE A 70 -13.25 24.20 14.04
CA ILE A 70 -14.45 24.27 13.17
C ILE A 70 -14.07 23.96 11.71
N ASN A 71 -12.89 24.41 11.28
CA ASN A 71 -12.38 24.12 9.96
C ASN A 71 -12.01 22.63 9.81
N GLN A 72 -11.65 21.95 10.90
CA GLN A 72 -11.27 20.54 10.89
C GLN A 72 -12.47 19.64 10.61
N ASP A 73 -13.62 19.90 11.24
CA ASP A 73 -14.82 19.09 11.02
C ASP A 73 -15.32 19.22 9.57
N MET A 74 -15.28 20.43 9.00
CA MET A 74 -15.62 20.66 7.59
C MET A 74 -14.64 19.95 6.65
N LEU A 75 -13.36 19.97 6.99
CA LEU A 75 -12.33 19.33 6.19
C LEU A 75 -12.48 17.81 6.25
N ASP A 76 -12.65 17.24 7.45
CA ASP A 76 -12.83 15.79 7.66
C ASP A 76 -14.06 15.25 6.91
N MET A 77 -15.15 16.03 6.83
CA MET A 77 -16.28 15.68 5.97
C MET A 77 -15.91 15.70 4.48
N ALA A 78 -15.13 16.69 4.02
CA ALA A 78 -14.66 16.76 2.64
C ALA A 78 -13.71 15.60 2.30
N ASP A 79 -12.82 15.22 3.22
CA ASP A 79 -11.92 14.09 3.01
C ASP A 79 -12.65 12.76 3.00
N GLY A 80 -13.74 12.62 3.77
CA GLY A 80 -14.61 11.45 3.67
C GLY A 80 -15.13 11.26 2.25
N VAL A 81 -15.64 12.32 1.63
CA VAL A 81 -16.12 12.28 0.24
C VAL A 81 -15.00 11.99 -0.74
N VAL A 82 -13.83 12.63 -0.58
CA VAL A 82 -12.67 12.40 -1.45
C VAL A 82 -12.17 10.96 -1.31
N ALA A 83 -12.10 10.43 -0.09
CA ALA A 83 -11.69 9.07 0.19
C ALA A 83 -12.65 8.04 -0.42
N ASP A 84 -13.97 8.28 -0.34
CA ASP A 84 -14.98 7.43 -0.97
C ASP A 84 -14.84 7.39 -2.50
N VAL A 85 -14.58 8.54 -3.14
CA VAL A 85 -14.34 8.60 -4.59
C VAL A 85 -13.08 7.83 -4.98
N LEU A 86 -11.98 8.01 -4.23
CA LEU A 86 -10.71 7.33 -4.51
C LEU A 86 -10.79 5.82 -4.28
N ALA A 87 -11.49 5.38 -3.22
CA ALA A 87 -11.73 3.97 -2.95
C ALA A 87 -12.63 3.33 -4.01
N GLY A 88 -13.65 4.05 -4.49
CA GLY A 88 -14.49 3.59 -5.60
C GLY A 88 -13.75 3.42 -6.92
N GLN A 89 -12.66 4.17 -7.13
CA GLN A 89 -11.74 3.97 -8.27
C GLN A 89 -10.71 2.86 -8.04
N ARG A 90 -10.66 2.25 -6.84
CA ARG A 90 -9.62 1.30 -6.41
C ARG A 90 -8.19 1.82 -6.64
N ALA A 91 -7.99 3.12 -6.44
CA ALA A 91 -6.74 3.79 -6.83
C ALA A 91 -5.50 3.29 -6.05
N PHE A 92 -5.68 2.79 -4.83
CA PHE A 92 -4.57 2.29 -4.01
C PHE A 92 -4.42 0.76 -4.06
N GLY A 93 -5.45 0.03 -4.53
CA GLY A 93 -5.42 -1.43 -4.69
C GLY A 93 -5.40 -2.21 -3.37
N VAL A 94 -5.68 -1.55 -2.24
CA VAL A 94 -5.74 -2.20 -0.92
C VAL A 94 -6.96 -3.11 -0.82
N ALA A 95 -8.10 -2.70 -1.37
CA ALA A 95 -9.30 -3.54 -1.44
C ALA A 95 -9.01 -4.86 -2.18
N ASP A 96 -8.31 -4.78 -3.32
CA ASP A 96 -7.96 -5.96 -4.12
C ASP A 96 -6.94 -6.88 -3.44
N ALA A 97 -5.99 -6.29 -2.71
CA ALA A 97 -5.00 -7.06 -1.95
C ALA A 97 -5.68 -7.86 -0.82
N ILE A 98 -6.64 -7.25 -0.12
CA ILE A 98 -7.39 -7.91 0.96
C ILE A 98 -8.32 -8.98 0.41
N LEU A 99 -9.00 -8.72 -0.71
CA LEU A 99 -9.84 -9.72 -1.37
C LEU A 99 -9.05 -10.98 -1.74
N ARG A 100 -7.82 -10.81 -2.23
CA ARG A 100 -6.94 -11.94 -2.56
C ARG A 100 -6.51 -12.77 -1.35
N GLN A 101 -6.51 -12.19 -0.15
CA GLN A 101 -6.16 -12.89 1.08
C GLN A 101 -7.38 -13.61 1.70
N ILE A 102 -8.56 -13.02 1.58
CA ILE A 102 -9.80 -13.54 2.18
C ILE A 102 -10.46 -14.59 1.29
N LEU A 103 -10.37 -14.43 -0.03
CA LEU A 103 -10.87 -15.42 -0.98
C LEU A 103 -9.86 -16.58 -1.07
N PRO A 104 -10.26 -17.85 -0.86
CA PRO A 104 -9.39 -18.99 -1.12
C PRO A 104 -8.75 -18.87 -2.51
N ALA A 105 -7.44 -19.04 -2.55
CA ALA A 105 -6.67 -18.96 -3.78
C ALA A 105 -7.29 -19.88 -4.82
N GLU A 106 -7.73 -19.33 -5.95
CA GLU A 106 -8.11 -20.19 -7.06
C GLU A 106 -6.93 -21.10 -7.40
N PRO A 107 -7.14 -22.42 -7.51
CA PRO A 107 -6.06 -23.40 -7.72
C PRO A 107 -5.23 -23.09 -8.99
N GLN A 108 -5.78 -22.30 -9.92
CA GLN A 108 -5.11 -21.83 -11.12
C GLN A 108 -3.87 -20.95 -10.85
N ARG A 109 -3.85 -20.15 -9.77
CA ARG A 109 -2.66 -19.32 -9.42
C ARG A 109 -1.61 -20.10 -8.66
N ALA A 110 -2.00 -21.08 -7.84
CA ALA A 110 -1.07 -22.00 -7.21
C ALA A 110 -0.29 -22.83 -8.25
N ALA A 111 -0.94 -23.19 -9.36
CA ALA A 111 -0.30 -23.89 -10.47
C ALA A 111 0.68 -23.02 -11.28
N MET A 112 0.38 -21.73 -11.53
CA MET A 112 1.31 -20.83 -12.26
C MET A 112 2.48 -20.33 -11.39
N ALA A 113 2.30 -20.24 -10.06
CA ALA A 113 3.37 -19.82 -9.14
C ALA A 113 4.48 -20.88 -8.99
N MET A 114 4.19 -22.16 -9.29
CA MET A 114 5.20 -23.22 -9.28
C MET A 114 6.06 -23.27 -10.57
N THR A 115 5.71 -22.51 -11.61
CA THR A 115 6.43 -22.51 -12.90
C THR A 115 7.03 -21.17 -13.31
N ALA A 116 6.84 -20.09 -12.52
CA ALA A 116 7.44 -18.79 -12.83
C ALA A 116 8.79 -18.64 -12.09
N PRO A 117 9.92 -18.45 -12.80
CA PRO A 117 11.14 -18.03 -12.15
C PRO A 117 10.91 -16.65 -11.52
N LEU A 118 11.51 -16.46 -10.34
CA LEU A 118 11.51 -15.23 -9.55
C LEU A 118 12.12 -14.07 -10.37
N ALA A 119 11.34 -13.48 -11.28
CA ALA A 119 11.68 -12.23 -11.93
C ALA A 119 11.36 -11.11 -10.94
N ALA A 120 12.44 -10.49 -10.46
CA ALA A 120 12.45 -9.43 -9.47
C ALA A 120 11.40 -8.35 -9.75
N ALA A 121 10.49 -8.15 -8.79
CA ALA A 121 9.75 -6.89 -8.70
C ALA A 121 10.76 -5.75 -8.48
N PRO A 122 10.61 -4.58 -9.13
CA PRO A 122 11.48 -3.45 -8.85
C PRO A 122 11.30 -3.05 -7.39
N ALA A 123 12.39 -3.10 -6.63
CA ALA A 123 12.42 -2.58 -5.27
C ALA A 123 12.01 -1.11 -5.32
N PHE A 124 11.03 -0.74 -4.51
CA PHE A 124 10.77 0.65 -4.17
C PHE A 124 12.05 1.20 -3.52
N ASN A 125 12.71 2.16 -4.17
CA ASN A 125 13.88 2.84 -3.63
C ASN A 125 13.42 4.19 -3.02
N PRO A 126 13.25 4.31 -1.68
CA PRO A 126 12.86 5.56 -1.05
C PRO A 126 13.97 6.61 -0.98
N ALA A 127 15.16 6.34 -1.52
CA ALA A 127 16.29 7.27 -1.50
C ALA A 127 16.70 7.70 -2.91
N ALA A 128 16.06 8.76 -3.40
CA ALA A 128 16.64 9.63 -4.42
C ALA A 128 16.22 11.09 -4.18
N PRO A 129 17.01 11.89 -3.45
CA PRO A 129 17.08 13.32 -3.66
C PRO A 129 18.33 13.61 -4.49
N ALA A 130 18.15 13.82 -5.79
CA ALA A 130 19.13 14.54 -6.60
C ALA A 130 18.40 15.11 -7.81
N VAL A 131 17.72 16.25 -7.59
CA VAL A 131 17.52 17.20 -8.68
C VAL A 131 18.93 17.61 -9.10
N ALA A 132 19.44 16.97 -10.15
CA ALA A 132 20.61 17.45 -10.86
C ALA A 132 20.22 18.82 -11.41
N LEU A 133 20.71 19.86 -10.75
CA LEU A 133 20.84 21.19 -11.34
C LEU A 133 21.77 21.01 -12.55
N ASN A 134 21.18 20.82 -13.73
CA ASN A 134 21.93 20.95 -14.97
C ASN A 134 22.31 22.42 -15.09
N GLU A 135 23.51 22.75 -14.61
CA GLU A 135 24.31 23.88 -15.09
C GLU A 135 24.53 23.67 -16.60
N GLN A 136 23.55 24.11 -17.39
CA GLN A 136 23.80 24.42 -18.80
C GLN A 136 24.61 25.71 -18.85
N GLU A 137 25.92 25.48 -18.92
CA GLU A 137 26.95 26.31 -19.51
C GLU A 137 26.42 27.38 -20.47
N ALA A 138 26.64 28.64 -20.09
CA ALA A 138 26.50 29.77 -20.97
C ALA A 138 27.59 29.74 -22.06
N PRO A 139 27.27 29.94 -23.35
CA PRO A 139 28.24 30.53 -24.24
C PRO A 139 28.25 32.04 -24.00
N ALA A 140 29.41 32.50 -23.55
CA ALA A 140 29.83 33.89 -23.61
C ALA A 140 29.40 34.55 -24.93
N ASN A 141 28.55 35.58 -24.86
CA ASN A 141 28.70 36.70 -25.77
C ASN A 141 28.86 37.98 -24.98
N ALA A 142 29.97 38.62 -25.26
CA ALA A 142 30.54 39.72 -24.53
C ALA A 142 29.67 40.97 -24.64
N ARG A 143 29.53 41.63 -23.49
CA ARG A 143 29.70 43.08 -23.30
C ARG A 143 29.68 43.92 -24.59
N THR A 144 28.58 44.64 -24.78
CA THR A 144 28.68 46.06 -25.18
C THR A 144 27.65 46.84 -24.38
N ALA A 145 28.16 47.64 -23.47
CA ALA A 145 27.55 48.81 -22.84
C ALA A 145 28.65 49.90 -22.86
N PRO A 146 28.40 51.18 -22.55
CA PRO A 146 27.19 52.02 -22.72
C PRO A 146 27.50 53.43 -23.32
N ALA A 147 26.46 54.14 -23.79
CA ALA A 147 26.26 55.62 -23.86
C ALA A 147 27.39 56.49 -24.50
N PRO A 148 27.32 57.85 -24.62
CA PRO A 148 26.47 58.87 -23.97
C PRO A 148 25.13 59.17 -24.64
#